data_AF-A0A917MH75-F1
#
_entry.id   AF-A0A917MH75-F1
#
_cell.length_a   1.000
_cell.length_b   1.000
_cell.length_c   1.000
_cell.angle_alpha   90.00
_cell.angle_beta   90.00
_cell.angle_gamma   90.00
#
_symmetry.space_group_name_H-M   'P 1'
#
loop_
_entity.id
_entity.type
_entity.pdbx_description
1 polymer ?
#
loop_
_entity_poly.entity_id
_entity_poly.type
_entity_poly.pdbx_seq_one_letter_code
_entity_poly.pdbx_strand_id
1 'polypeptide(L)'
;MRTKHTLLVLFTLAFSLNSFSQNDNESRDKIKALKVAFITEELNLSQQEAIKFWPVYNKFDKKRHDLYYNERRNLKKEIEQLGGIDKINEREAKTITDKMLALDKAEYDTQINYFKEMRTVISDIKIIKLQNAERDFNRKLLSRYKKQKKPTSQR
;
A
#
# COMPACT_ATOMS: atom_id res chain seq x y z
N MET A 1 34.72 33.54 -25.33
CA MET A 1 34.65 32.18 -24.74
C MET A 1 34.15 32.14 -23.30
N ARG A 2 34.28 33.22 -22.49
CA ARG A 2 33.85 33.23 -21.07
C ARG A 2 32.34 33.09 -20.84
N THR A 3 31.49 33.65 -21.70
CA THR A 3 30.01 33.62 -21.55
C THR A 3 29.36 32.26 -21.77
N LYS A 4 29.99 31.38 -22.57
CA LYS A 4 29.51 30.00 -22.81
C LYS A 4 29.69 29.11 -21.57
N HIS A 5 30.74 29.33 -20.78
CA HIS A 5 30.98 28.60 -19.54
C HIS A 5 30.04 29.07 -18.42
N THR A 6 29.71 30.37 -18.35
CA THR A 6 28.72 30.87 -17.38
C THR A 6 27.31 30.33 -17.65
N LEU A 7 26.91 30.21 -18.92
CA LEU A 7 25.63 29.58 -19.31
C LEU A 7 25.60 28.07 -18.99
N LEU A 8 26.72 27.37 -19.19
CA LEU A 8 26.82 25.94 -18.87
C LEU A 8 26.69 25.68 -17.35
N VAL A 9 27.33 26.51 -16.53
CA VAL A 9 27.24 26.44 -15.05
C VAL A 9 25.83 26.76 -14.56
N LEU A 10 25.16 27.76 -15.14
CA LEU A 10 23.76 28.07 -14.81
C LEU A 10 22.81 26.93 -15.19
N PHE A 11 23.05 26.26 -16.32
CA PHE A 11 22.22 25.14 -16.79
C PHE A 11 22.37 23.90 -15.90
N THR A 12 23.59 23.60 -15.43
CA THR A 12 23.82 22.51 -14.47
C THR A 12 23.22 22.79 -13.10
N LEU A 13 23.23 24.06 -12.64
CA LEU A 13 22.66 24.45 -11.35
C LEU A 13 21.12 24.41 -11.34
N ALA A 14 20.49 24.70 -12.48
CA ALA A 14 19.04 24.60 -12.65
C ALA A 14 18.55 23.13 -12.67
N PHE A 15 19.37 22.18 -13.11
CA PHE A 15 19.00 20.75 -13.13
C PHE A 15 19.05 20.13 -11.72
N SER A 16 19.97 20.58 -10.86
CA SER A 16 20.09 20.09 -9.46
C SER A 16 18.93 20.48 -8.54
N LEU A 17 18.10 21.47 -8.91
CA LEU A 17 16.95 21.89 -8.09
C LEU A 17 15.70 21.02 -8.30
N ASN A 18 15.70 20.11 -9.29
CA ASN A 18 14.56 19.23 -9.58
C ASN A 18 14.61 17.87 -8.85
N SER A 19 15.63 17.60 -8.02
CA SER A 19 15.82 16.28 -7.37
C SER A 19 15.11 16.09 -6.03
N PHE A 20 14.29 17.04 -5.56
CA PHE A 20 13.72 17.01 -4.20
C PHE A 20 12.32 16.36 -4.06
N SER A 21 11.89 15.51 -5.00
CA SER A 21 10.55 14.88 -4.96
C SER A 21 10.54 13.33 -4.97
N GLN A 22 11.69 12.64 -4.94
CA GLN A 22 11.74 11.19 -5.18
C GLN A 22 11.64 10.28 -3.93
N ASN A 23 11.65 10.84 -2.72
CA ASN A 23 11.88 10.05 -1.51
C ASN A 23 10.72 9.10 -1.14
N ASP A 24 9.47 9.49 -1.41
CA ASP A 24 8.29 8.70 -1.01
C ASP A 24 8.08 7.46 -1.89
N ASN A 25 8.34 7.57 -3.20
CA ASN A 25 8.19 6.44 -4.12
C ASN A 25 9.29 5.39 -3.91
N GLU A 26 10.53 5.83 -3.68
CA GLU A 26 11.66 4.94 -3.41
C GLU A 26 11.43 4.11 -2.13
N SER A 27 10.86 4.71 -1.08
CA SER A 27 10.50 3.98 0.14
C SER A 27 9.42 2.93 -0.10
N ARG A 28 8.41 3.22 -0.94
CA ARG A 28 7.33 2.26 -1.23
C ARG A 28 7.84 1.06 -2.01
N ASP A 29 8.69 1.30 -3.01
CA ASP A 29 9.21 0.21 -3.83
C ASP A 29 10.20 -0.68 -3.06
N LYS A 30 10.99 -0.10 -2.14
CA LYS A 30 11.78 -0.88 -1.17
C LYS A 30 10.90 -1.79 -0.31
N ILE A 31 9.77 -1.29 0.20
CA ILE A 31 8.85 -2.11 1.01
C ILE A 31 8.24 -3.23 0.18
N LYS A 32 7.83 -2.95 -1.06
CA LYS A 32 7.30 -3.99 -1.98
C LYS A 32 8.34 -5.07 -2.24
N ALA A 33 9.58 -4.70 -2.55
CA ALA A 33 10.66 -5.65 -2.79
C ALA A 33 10.91 -6.54 -1.56
N LEU A 34 10.94 -5.95 -0.35
CA LEU A 34 11.05 -6.69 0.90
C LEU A 34 9.87 -7.64 1.12
N LYS A 35 8.64 -7.21 0.79
CA LYS A 35 7.44 -8.04 0.89
C LYS A 35 7.49 -9.22 -0.07
N VAL A 36 7.93 -9.00 -1.30
CA VAL A 36 8.10 -10.04 -2.33
C VAL A 36 9.11 -11.08 -1.88
N ALA A 37 10.27 -10.64 -1.39
CA ALA A 37 11.30 -11.54 -0.87
C ALA A 37 10.76 -12.36 0.32
N PHE A 38 10.10 -11.69 1.28
CA PHE A 38 9.56 -12.34 2.47
C PHE A 38 8.50 -13.40 2.15
N ILE A 39 7.56 -13.09 1.26
CA ILE A 39 6.53 -14.05 0.83
C ILE A 39 7.16 -15.22 0.06
N THR A 40 8.12 -14.96 -0.82
CA THR A 40 8.81 -16.03 -1.57
C THR A 40 9.48 -17.03 -0.62
N GLU A 41 10.15 -16.51 0.42
CA GLU A 41 10.85 -17.33 1.43
C GLU A 41 9.86 -18.18 2.26
N GLU A 42 8.76 -17.61 2.72
CA GLU A 42 7.80 -18.29 3.60
C GLU A 42 6.94 -19.34 2.89
N LEU A 43 6.58 -19.12 1.63
CA LEU A 43 5.65 -20.01 0.92
C LEU A 43 6.32 -21.21 0.25
N ASN A 44 7.64 -21.14 0.00
CA ASN A 44 8.39 -22.14 -0.76
C ASN A 44 7.65 -22.56 -2.06
N LEU A 45 7.36 -21.56 -2.90
CA LEU A 45 6.68 -21.76 -4.18
C LEU A 45 7.62 -22.45 -5.17
N SER A 46 7.11 -23.46 -5.88
CA SER A 46 7.78 -23.95 -7.08
C SER A 46 7.80 -22.87 -8.16
N GLN A 47 8.71 -22.98 -9.12
CA GLN A 47 8.79 -22.03 -10.23
C GLN A 47 7.45 -21.92 -11.00
N GLN A 48 6.75 -23.04 -11.20
CA GLN A 48 5.46 -23.07 -11.89
C GLN A 48 4.35 -22.39 -11.09
N GLU A 49 4.32 -22.59 -9.77
CA GLU A 49 3.39 -21.88 -8.89
C GLU A 49 3.69 -20.39 -8.86
N ALA A 50 4.96 -19.99 -8.72
CA ALA A 50 5.38 -18.59 -8.61
C ALA A 50 4.94 -17.75 -9.83
N ILE A 51 5.10 -18.29 -11.05
CA ILE A 51 4.68 -17.63 -12.29
C ILE A 51 3.18 -17.29 -12.29
N LYS A 52 2.35 -18.20 -11.77
CA LYS A 52 0.89 -18.02 -11.70
C LYS A 52 0.44 -17.25 -10.45
N PHE A 53 1.22 -17.34 -9.37
CA PHE A 53 0.91 -16.78 -8.06
C PHE A 53 0.96 -15.25 -8.06
N TRP A 54 2.08 -14.69 -8.54
CA TRP A 54 2.31 -13.25 -8.45
C TRP A 54 1.26 -12.40 -9.18
N PRO A 55 0.78 -12.77 -10.39
CA PRO A 55 -0.32 -12.04 -11.04
C PRO A 55 -1.59 -11.97 -10.19
N VAL A 56 -2.02 -13.09 -9.60
CA VAL A 56 -3.22 -13.14 -8.73
C VAL A 56 -2.99 -12.34 -7.46
N TYR A 57 -1.83 -12.52 -6.83
CA TYR A 57 -1.45 -11.80 -5.61
C TYR A 57 -1.42 -10.29 -5.82
N ASN A 58 -0.74 -9.81 -6.85
CA ASN A 58 -0.56 -8.38 -7.11
C ASN A 58 -1.88 -7.69 -7.48
N LYS A 59 -2.75 -8.37 -8.25
CA LYS A 59 -4.10 -7.88 -8.55
C LYS A 59 -4.89 -7.65 -7.26
N PHE A 60 -4.86 -8.61 -6.35
CA PHE A 60 -5.57 -8.52 -5.08
C PHE A 60 -4.96 -7.50 -4.12
N ASP A 61 -3.63 -7.47 -3.99
CA ASP A 61 -2.93 -6.50 -3.13
C ASP A 61 -3.24 -5.06 -3.56
N LYS A 62 -3.24 -4.80 -4.88
CA LYS A 62 -3.67 -3.52 -5.44
C LYS A 62 -5.14 -3.22 -5.11
N LYS A 63 -6.05 -4.17 -5.34
CA LYS A 63 -7.48 -3.95 -5.06
C LYS A 63 -7.75 -3.69 -3.58
N ARG A 64 -7.09 -4.43 -2.68
CA ARG A 64 -7.14 -4.18 -1.23
C ARG A 64 -6.59 -2.81 -0.89
N HIS A 65 -5.45 -2.43 -1.47
CA HIS A 65 -4.88 -1.11 -1.27
C HIS A 65 -5.85 -0.01 -1.68
N ASP A 66 -6.48 -0.12 -2.86
CA ASP A 66 -7.42 0.88 -3.35
C ASP A 66 -8.66 1.00 -2.44
N LEU A 67 -9.25 -0.11 -2.02
CA LEU A 67 -10.38 -0.11 -1.09
C LEU A 67 -10.01 0.47 0.29
N TYR A 68 -8.88 0.07 0.87
CA TYR A 68 -8.46 0.53 2.19
C TYR A 68 -7.99 1.99 2.20
N TYR A 69 -7.17 2.39 1.23
CA TYR A 69 -6.50 3.70 1.26
C TYR A 69 -7.24 4.77 0.47
N ASN A 70 -7.85 4.45 -0.66
CA ASN A 70 -8.52 5.46 -1.47
C ASN A 70 -9.94 5.66 -0.98
N GLU A 71 -10.74 4.61 -0.93
CA GLU A 71 -12.17 4.75 -0.63
C GLU A 71 -12.44 5.17 0.81
N ARG A 72 -11.80 4.54 1.81
CA ARG A 72 -11.98 4.96 3.21
C ARG A 72 -11.45 6.38 3.46
N ARG A 73 -10.38 6.80 2.78
CA ARG A 73 -9.87 8.18 2.87
C ARG A 73 -10.81 9.17 2.20
N ASN A 74 -11.39 8.81 1.06
CA ASN A 74 -12.38 9.64 0.37
C ASN A 74 -13.62 9.84 1.23
N LEU A 75 -14.11 8.77 1.87
CA LEU A 75 -15.22 8.86 2.82
C LEU A 75 -14.89 9.80 3.99
N LYS A 76 -13.69 9.69 4.56
CA LYS A 76 -13.25 10.61 5.61
C LYS A 76 -13.23 12.06 5.13
N LYS A 77 -12.69 12.32 3.94
CA LYS A 77 -12.66 13.66 3.34
C LYS A 77 -14.06 14.20 3.07
N GLU A 78 -15.00 13.35 2.63
CA GLU A 78 -16.39 13.72 2.41
C GLU A 78 -17.02 14.22 3.73
N ILE A 79 -16.82 13.50 4.84
CA ILE A 79 -17.27 13.93 6.17
C ILE A 79 -16.62 15.26 6.58
N GLU A 80 -15.31 15.41 6.35
CA GLU A 80 -14.59 16.66 6.63
C GLU A 80 -15.14 17.84 5.79
N GLN A 81 -15.48 17.61 4.52
CA GLN A 81 -16.06 18.62 3.61
C GLN A 81 -17.47 19.02 4.01
N LEU A 82 -18.25 18.12 4.62
CA LEU A 82 -19.56 18.42 5.19
C LEU A 82 -19.47 19.16 6.55
N GLY A 83 -18.25 19.50 7.01
CA GLY A 83 -18.03 20.25 8.24
C GLY A 83 -17.75 19.40 9.47
N GLY A 84 -17.55 18.09 9.29
CA GLY A 84 -17.27 17.14 10.36
C GLY A 84 -18.50 16.36 10.81
N ILE A 85 -18.28 15.26 11.52
CA ILE A 85 -19.34 14.30 11.88
C ILE A 85 -20.45 14.89 12.74
N ASP A 86 -20.13 15.89 13.57
CA ASP A 86 -21.12 16.54 14.44
C ASP A 86 -22.01 17.55 13.70
N LYS A 87 -21.73 17.82 12.41
CA LYS A 87 -22.44 18.82 11.59
C LYS A 87 -23.29 18.23 10.48
N ILE A 88 -23.18 16.93 10.22
CA ILE A 88 -23.98 16.28 9.19
C ILE A 88 -25.41 16.03 9.68
N ASN A 89 -26.38 16.07 8.77
CA ASN A 89 -27.76 15.72 9.06
C ASN A 89 -28.02 14.21 8.86
N GLU A 90 -29.19 13.73 9.28
CA GLU A 90 -29.55 12.31 9.22
C GLU A 90 -29.53 11.74 7.79
N ARG A 91 -29.86 12.54 6.77
CA ARG A 91 -29.84 12.10 5.36
C ARG A 91 -28.41 11.88 4.87
N GLU A 92 -27.50 12.78 5.23
CA GLU A 92 -26.07 12.67 4.93
C GLU A 92 -25.45 11.50 5.69
N ALA A 93 -25.77 11.36 6.98
CA ALA A 93 -25.33 10.23 7.80
C ALA A 93 -25.76 8.89 7.18
N LYS A 94 -27.03 8.78 6.75
CA LYS A 94 -27.52 7.59 6.04
C LYS A 94 -26.72 7.32 4.76
N THR A 95 -26.45 8.35 3.96
CA THR A 95 -25.67 8.19 2.71
C THR A 95 -24.25 7.70 3.00
N ILE A 96 -23.59 8.26 4.01
CA ILE A 96 -22.24 7.86 4.43
C ILE A 96 -22.23 6.41 4.93
N THR A 97 -23.19 6.05 5.79
CA THR A 97 -23.29 4.68 6.33
C THR A 97 -23.63 3.64 5.26
N ASP A 98 -24.49 3.97 4.30
CA ASP A 98 -24.76 3.11 3.13
C ASP A 98 -23.46 2.88 2.31
N LYS A 99 -22.65 3.93 2.11
CA LYS A 99 -21.32 3.81 1.45
C LYS A 99 -20.36 2.95 2.27
N MET A 100 -20.33 3.07 3.59
CA MET A 100 -19.51 2.21 4.46
C MET A 100 -19.88 0.74 4.29
N LEU A 101 -21.18 0.43 4.33
CA LEU A 101 -21.68 -0.93 4.14
C LEU A 101 -21.32 -1.49 2.75
N ALA A 102 -21.45 -0.67 1.70
CA ALA A 102 -21.07 -1.04 0.36
C ALA A 102 -19.56 -1.35 0.24
N LEU A 103 -18.71 -0.57 0.92
CA LEU A 103 -17.27 -0.81 0.96
C LEU A 103 -16.92 -2.11 1.70
N ASP A 104 -17.54 -2.36 2.85
CA ASP A 104 -17.31 -3.59 3.62
C ASP A 104 -17.75 -4.83 2.80
N LYS A 105 -18.87 -4.74 2.08
CA LYS A 105 -19.30 -5.78 1.14
C LYS A 105 -18.28 -5.98 0.01
N ALA A 106 -17.77 -4.89 -0.58
CA ALA A 106 -16.78 -4.97 -1.65
C ALA A 106 -15.45 -5.58 -1.17
N GLU A 107 -15.02 -5.28 0.05
CA GLU A 107 -13.85 -5.90 0.69
C GLU A 107 -14.06 -7.41 0.88
N TYR A 108 -15.23 -7.82 1.37
CA TYR A 108 -15.56 -9.23 1.57
C TYR A 108 -15.64 -10.00 0.25
N ASP A 109 -16.33 -9.47 -0.75
CA ASP A 109 -16.43 -10.08 -2.09
C ASP A 109 -15.05 -10.19 -2.74
N THR A 110 -14.20 -9.17 -2.55
CA THR A 110 -12.80 -9.18 -3.02
C THR A 110 -12.02 -10.30 -2.33
N GLN A 111 -12.19 -10.50 -1.02
CA GLN A 111 -11.56 -11.59 -0.27
C GLN A 111 -12.01 -12.98 -0.76
N ILE A 112 -13.30 -13.18 -0.98
CA ILE A 112 -13.84 -14.44 -1.53
C ILE A 112 -13.20 -14.76 -2.87
N ASN A 113 -13.21 -13.79 -3.78
CA ASN A 113 -12.67 -13.96 -5.13
C ASN A 113 -11.16 -14.26 -5.11
N TYR A 114 -10.42 -13.62 -4.21
CA TYR A 114 -9.01 -13.91 -4.01
C TYR A 114 -8.75 -15.34 -3.56
N PHE A 115 -9.47 -15.83 -2.55
CA PHE A 115 -9.33 -17.24 -2.13
C PHE A 115 -9.69 -18.20 -3.28
N LYS A 116 -10.76 -17.89 -4.03
CA LYS A 116 -11.17 -18.69 -5.18
C LYS A 116 -10.10 -18.74 -6.27
N GLU A 117 -9.56 -17.59 -6.68
CA GLU A 117 -8.49 -17.51 -7.69
C GLU A 117 -7.19 -18.17 -7.17
N MET A 118 -6.81 -17.91 -5.92
CA MET A 118 -5.56 -18.42 -5.35
C MET A 118 -5.54 -19.94 -5.18
N ARG A 119 -6.69 -20.56 -4.88
CA ARG A 119 -6.85 -22.04 -4.83
C ARG A 119 -6.57 -22.73 -6.16
N THR A 120 -6.68 -22.01 -7.28
CA THR A 120 -6.33 -22.57 -8.60
C THR A 120 -4.82 -22.63 -8.83
N VAL A 121 -4.03 -21.99 -7.95
CA VAL A 121 -2.58 -21.81 -8.10
C VAL A 121 -1.79 -22.50 -6.99
N ILE A 122 -2.24 -22.42 -5.74
CA ILE A 122 -1.57 -23.00 -4.57
C ILE A 122 -2.59 -23.69 -3.65
N SER A 123 -2.11 -24.63 -2.82
CA SER A 123 -2.95 -25.35 -1.86
C SER A 123 -3.48 -24.45 -0.73
N ASP A 124 -4.61 -24.83 -0.12
CA ASP A 124 -5.18 -24.09 1.02
C ASP A 124 -4.20 -23.96 2.20
N ILE A 125 -3.32 -24.95 2.42
CA ILE A 125 -2.25 -24.86 3.43
C ILE A 125 -1.30 -23.70 3.10
N LYS A 126 -0.88 -23.55 1.84
CA LYS A 126 -0.03 -22.43 1.41
C LYS A 126 -0.77 -21.10 1.49
N ILE A 127 -2.08 -21.07 1.26
CA ILE A 127 -2.90 -19.87 1.44
C ILE A 127 -2.93 -19.44 2.91
N ILE A 128 -3.08 -20.37 3.86
CA ILE A 128 -3.00 -20.06 5.30
C ILE A 128 -1.61 -19.53 5.66
N LYS A 129 -0.54 -20.17 5.16
CA LYS A 129 0.84 -19.68 5.36
C LYS A 129 1.02 -18.26 4.83
N LEU A 130 0.45 -17.97 3.66
CA LEU A 130 0.48 -16.63 3.07
C LEU A 130 -0.18 -15.59 3.97
N GLN A 131 -1.37 -15.87 4.51
CA GLN A 131 -2.02 -14.94 5.43
C GLN A 131 -1.17 -14.68 6.68
N ASN A 132 -0.53 -15.71 7.21
CA ASN A 132 0.41 -15.55 8.34
C ASN A 132 1.62 -14.71 7.95
N ALA A 133 2.24 -14.99 6.80
CA ALA A 133 3.39 -14.25 6.29
C ALA A 133 3.05 -12.75 6.08
N GLU A 134 1.89 -12.42 5.50
CA GLU A 134 1.45 -11.04 5.34
C GLU A 134 1.32 -10.32 6.69
N ARG A 135 0.68 -10.97 7.66
CA ARG A 135 0.49 -10.42 9.01
C ARG A 135 1.82 -10.20 9.71
N ASP A 136 2.74 -11.16 9.62
CA ASP A 136 4.07 -11.07 10.22
C ASP A 136 4.94 -10.01 9.55
N PHE A 137 4.87 -9.89 8.22
CA PHE A 137 5.52 -8.81 7.48
C PHE A 137 5.03 -7.44 7.96
N ASN A 138 3.71 -7.25 8.01
CA ASN A 138 3.11 -5.99 8.47
C ASN A 138 3.51 -5.68 9.92
N ARG A 139 3.53 -6.69 10.81
CA ARG A 139 3.98 -6.52 12.20
C ARG A 139 5.45 -6.12 12.28
N LYS A 140 6.32 -6.78 11.52
CA LYS A 140 7.76 -6.47 11.45
C LYS A 140 7.99 -5.07 10.90
N LEU A 141 7.29 -4.68 9.83
CA LEU A 141 7.37 -3.36 9.22
C LEU A 141 6.98 -2.26 10.22
N LEU A 142 5.82 -2.39 10.88
CA LEU A 142 5.35 -1.45 11.89
C LEU A 142 6.33 -1.34 13.07
N SER A 143 6.92 -2.45 13.52
CA SER A 143 7.92 -2.45 14.59
C SER A 143 9.18 -1.65 14.21
N ARG A 144 9.67 -1.80 12.96
CA ARG A 144 10.82 -1.03 12.46
C ARG A 144 10.51 0.47 12.40
N TYR A 145 9.34 0.86 11.89
CA TYR A 145 8.90 2.26 11.86
C TYR A 145 8.80 2.87 13.27
N LYS A 146 8.24 2.13 14.24
CA LYS A 146 8.14 2.58 15.64
C LYS A 146 9.52 2.78 16.28
N LYS A 147 10.49 1.91 16.00
CA LYS A 147 11.87 2.03 16.50
C LYS A 147 12.60 3.23 15.92
N GLN A 148 12.44 3.52 14.63
CA GLN A 148 13.03 4.71 14.00
C GLN A 148 12.44 6.03 14.50
N LYS A 149 11.16 6.05 14.91
CA LYS A 149 10.48 7.24 15.44
C LYS A 149 10.84 7.61 16.89
N LYS A 150 11.46 6.71 17.65
CA LYS A 150 12.03 7.06 18.95
C LYS A 150 13.48 7.51 18.69
N PRO A 151 13.79 8.82 18.72
CA PRO A 151 15.19 9.20 18.85
C PRO A 151 15.65 8.63 20.19
N THR A 152 16.80 7.98 20.17
CA THR A 152 17.55 7.62 21.36
C THR A 152 17.74 8.91 22.16
N SER A 153 16.85 9.18 23.12
CA SER A 153 17.11 10.13 24.19
C SER A 153 18.26 9.52 24.98
N GLN A 154 19.46 9.98 24.66
CA GLN A 154 20.72 9.51 25.21
C GLN A 154 20.65 9.52 26.74
N ARG A 155 21.11 8.42 27.31
CA ARG A 155 21.61 8.36 28.69
C ARG A 155 22.90 9.15 28.79
#